data_AF-A0A9X3L8S8-F1
#
_entry.id   AF-A0A9X3L8S8-F1
#
_cell.length_a   1.000
_cell.length_b   1.000
_cell.length_c   1.000
_cell.angle_alpha   90.00
_cell.angle_beta   90.00
_cell.angle_gamma   90.00
#
_symmetry.space_group_name_H-M   'P 1'
#
loop_
_entity.id
_entity.type
_entity.pdbx_description
1 polymer ?
#
loop_
_entity_poly.entity_id
_entity_poly.type
_entity_poly.pdbx_seq_one_letter_code
_entity_poly.pdbx_strand_id
1 'polypeptide(L)'
;MDPRFKIAHREALIGVALAIVHFIWWFGFAYGLGSKPVEEYSYILGFPDWFFYSCIVGFILVAITVIVLVKFVLKDVSLEEEGDER
;
A
#
# COMPACT_ATOMS: atom_id res chain seq x y z
N MET A 1 -10.21 -26.99 -8.78
CA MET A 1 -9.93 -25.57 -8.50
C MET A 1 -8.58 -25.27 -9.13
N ASP A 2 -8.57 -24.48 -10.20
CA ASP A 2 -7.37 -24.16 -10.96
C ASP A 2 -6.27 -23.60 -10.03
N PRO A 3 -5.02 -24.12 -10.06
CA PRO A 3 -3.92 -23.61 -9.23
C PRO A 3 -3.72 -22.10 -9.34
N ARG A 4 -4.07 -21.53 -10.50
CA ARG A 4 -4.03 -20.10 -10.83
C ARG A 4 -4.93 -19.27 -9.92
N PHE A 5 -6.16 -19.73 -9.65
CA PHE A 5 -7.08 -19.04 -8.73
C PHE A 5 -6.57 -19.02 -7.29
N LYS A 6 -5.84 -20.06 -6.87
CA LYS A 6 -5.27 -20.13 -5.51
C LYS A 6 -4.11 -19.13 -5.32
N ILE A 7 -3.36 -18.86 -6.39
CA ILE A 7 -2.29 -17.85 -6.40
C ILE A 7 -2.90 -16.45 -6.41
N ALA A 8 -3.84 -16.17 -7.34
CA ALA A 8 -4.51 -14.89 -7.44
C ALA A 8 -5.25 -14.49 -6.15
N HIS A 9 -5.91 -15.43 -5.48
CA HIS A 9 -6.59 -15.16 -4.20
C HIS A 9 -5.60 -14.78 -3.09
N ARG A 10 -4.42 -15.40 -3.06
CA ARG A 10 -3.36 -15.04 -2.10
C ARG A 10 -2.79 -13.65 -2.37
N GLU A 11 -2.56 -13.32 -3.63
CA GLU A 11 -2.05 -12.00 -4.02
C GLU A 11 -3.07 -10.89 -3.77
N ALA A 12 -4.35 -11.14 -4.04
CA ALA A 12 -5.44 -10.22 -3.71
C ALA A 12 -5.50 -9.92 -2.21
N LEU A 13 -5.33 -10.94 -1.35
CA LEU A 13 -5.27 -10.74 0.11
C LEU A 13 -4.08 -9.88 0.55
N ILE A 14 -2.93 -10.00 -0.11
CA ILE A 14 -1.76 -9.14 0.15
C ILE A 14 -2.07 -7.69 -0.23
N GLY A 15 -2.74 -7.46 -1.36
CA GLY A 15 -3.20 -6.13 -1.76
C GLY A 15 -4.18 -5.52 -0.76
N VAL A 16 -5.14 -6.32 -0.26
CA VAL A 16 -6.10 -5.89 0.77
C VAL A 16 -5.37 -5.55 2.07
N ALA A 17 -4.42 -6.38 2.52
CA ALA A 17 -3.63 -6.12 3.72
C ALA A 17 -2.83 -4.81 3.58
N LEU A 18 -2.21 -4.57 2.43
CA LEU A 18 -1.48 -3.33 2.14
C LEU A 18 -2.39 -2.11 2.18
N ALA A 19 -3.60 -2.21 1.61
CA ALA A 19 -4.58 -1.13 1.67
C ALA A 19 -4.98 -0.81 3.12
N ILE A 20 -5.22 -1.83 3.95
CA ILE A 20 -5.56 -1.65 5.37
C ILE A 20 -4.40 -0.96 6.11
N VAL A 21 -3.15 -1.42 5.92
CA VAL A 21 -1.97 -0.81 6.55
C VAL A 21 -1.83 0.65 6.12
N HIS A 22 -1.99 0.94 4.83
CA HIS A 22 -1.96 2.31 4.33
C HIS A 22 -3.06 3.17 4.96
N PHE A 23 -4.28 2.65 5.09
CA PHE A 23 -5.38 3.34 5.76
C PHE A 23 -5.08 3.63 7.23
N ILE A 24 -4.53 2.66 7.98
CA ILE A 24 -4.16 2.85 9.39
C ILE A 24 -3.07 3.92 9.51
N TRP A 25 -2.05 3.86 8.66
CA TRP A 25 -0.98 4.87 8.63
C TRP A 25 -1.56 6.25 8.37
N TRP A 26 -2.28 6.40 7.25
CA TRP A 26 -2.86 7.67 6.85
C TRP A 26 -3.80 8.22 7.93
N PHE A 27 -4.72 7.40 8.46
CA PHE A 27 -5.66 7.83 9.49
C PHE A 27 -4.95 8.20 10.80
N GLY A 28 -3.94 7.43 11.21
CA GLY A 28 -3.16 7.69 12.40
C GLY A 28 -2.40 9.01 12.35
N PHE A 29 -1.76 9.33 11.22
CA PHE A 29 -1.05 10.60 11.07
C PHE A 29 -1.99 11.78 10.82
N ALA A 30 -3.01 11.61 9.97
CA ALA A 30 -3.95 12.67 9.65
C ALA A 30 -4.74 13.12 10.89
N TYR A 31 -5.32 12.19 11.65
CA TYR A 31 -6.11 12.54 12.83
C TYR A 31 -5.30 12.60 14.12
N GLY A 32 -4.17 11.89 14.22
CA GLY A 32 -3.31 11.97 15.40
C GLY A 32 -2.52 13.29 15.47
N LEU A 33 -1.89 13.70 14.37
CA LEU A 33 -1.15 14.96 14.31
C LEU A 33 -2.02 16.12 13.81
N GLY A 34 -2.92 15.88 12.86
CA GLY A 34 -3.78 16.90 12.27
C GLY A 34 -5.08 17.21 13.02
N SER A 35 -5.29 16.68 14.23
CA SER A 35 -6.36 17.16 15.13
C SER A 35 -5.88 18.19 16.16
N LYS A 36 -4.59 18.57 16.14
CA LYS A 36 -4.06 19.60 17.04
C LYS A 36 -4.50 21.00 16.57
N PRO A 37 -4.50 22.01 17.47
CA PRO A 37 -4.68 23.39 17.06
C PRO A 37 -3.66 23.79 15.99
N VAL A 38 -4.08 24.58 15.00
CA VAL A 38 -3.23 24.96 13.85
C VAL A 38 -1.98 25.71 14.30
N GLU A 39 -2.08 26.42 15.43
CA GLU A 39 -1.00 27.18 16.06
C GLU A 39 0.16 26.29 16.55
N GLU A 40 -0.10 25.00 16.79
CA GLU A 40 0.89 24.03 17.26
C GLU A 40 1.46 23.16 16.12
N TYR A 41 1.02 23.37 14.88
CA TYR A 41 1.53 22.59 13.75
C TYR A 41 2.99 22.89 13.48
N SER A 42 3.76 21.82 13.42
CA SER A 42 5.12 21.88 12.89
C SER A 42 5.05 21.85 11.37
N TYR A 43 5.84 22.70 10.71
CA TYR A 43 5.86 22.76 9.26
C TYR A 43 7.14 22.14 8.72
N ILE A 44 7.00 21.17 7.82
CA ILE A 44 8.10 20.52 7.12
C ILE A 44 7.98 20.91 5.65
N LEU A 45 9.01 21.58 5.12
CA LEU A 45 9.04 22.04 3.72
C LEU A 45 7.84 22.92 3.33
N GLY A 46 7.27 23.66 4.28
CA GLY A 46 6.10 24.53 4.06
C GLY A 46 4.74 23.83 4.20
N PHE A 47 4.72 22.53 4.49
CA PHE A 47 3.49 21.77 4.75
C PHE A 47 3.35 21.45 6.23
N PRO A 48 2.12 21.41 6.78
CA PRO A 48 1.89 20.83 8.10
C PRO A 48 2.47 19.42 8.19
N ASP A 49 3.05 19.09 9.34
CA ASP A 49 3.67 17.81 9.63
C ASP A 49 2.75 16.62 9.33
N TRP A 50 1.49 16.68 9.73
CA TRP A 50 0.50 15.64 9.48
C TRP A 50 0.32 15.39 7.98
N PHE A 51 0.35 16.43 7.14
CA PHE A 51 0.25 16.30 5.68
C PHE A 51 1.54 15.71 5.11
N PHE A 52 2.68 16.19 5.57
CA PHE A 52 3.98 15.70 5.14
C PHE A 52 4.13 14.18 5.39
N TYR A 53 3.80 13.73 6.60
CA TYR A 53 3.89 12.31 6.96
C TYR A 53 2.79 11.45 6.30
N SER A 54 1.57 11.97 6.16
CA SER A 54 0.46 11.22 5.58
C SER A 54 0.57 11.09 4.07
N CYS A 55 0.98 12.16 3.37
CA CYS A 55 0.95 12.20 1.91
C CYS A 55 2.32 11.94 1.29
N ILE A 56 3.37 12.65 1.71
CA ILE A 56 4.69 12.54 1.06
C ILE A 56 5.39 11.26 1.53
N VAL A 57 5.56 11.11 2.85
CA VAL A 57 6.18 9.90 3.42
C VAL A 57 5.30 8.68 3.17
N GLY A 58 3.99 8.80 3.35
CA GLY A 58 3.03 7.74 3.05
C GLY A 58 3.12 7.23 1.61
N PHE A 59 3.19 8.14 0.62
CA PHE A 59 3.37 7.75 -0.78
C PHE A 59 4.68 6.99 -1.03
N ILE A 60 5.80 7.49 -0.51
CA ILE A 60 7.11 6.82 -0.64
C ILE A 60 7.06 5.43 -0.04
N LEU A 61 6.47 5.28 1.16
CA LEU A 61 6.33 4.00 1.85
C LEU A 61 5.51 3.01 1.02
N VAL A 62 4.36 3.43 0.50
CA VAL A 62 3.51 2.57 -0.35
C VAL A 62 4.22 2.20 -1.65
N ALA A 63 4.85 3.15 -2.32
CA ALA A 63 5.56 2.91 -3.57
C ALA A 63 6.69 1.88 -3.39
N ILE A 64 7.54 2.04 -2.36
CA ILE A 64 8.61 1.08 -2.05
C ILE A 64 8.00 -0.28 -1.72
N THR A 65 6.95 -0.33 -0.90
CA THR A 65 6.30 -1.58 -0.51
C THR A 65 5.75 -2.32 -1.74
N VAL A 66 5.07 -1.62 -2.64
CA VAL A 66 4.56 -2.20 -3.90
C VAL A 66 5.71 -2.69 -4.77
N ILE A 67 6.80 -1.93 -4.92
CA ILE A 67 7.97 -2.38 -5.69
C ILE A 67 8.57 -3.67 -5.11
N VAL A 68 8.70 -3.74 -3.78
CA VAL A 68 9.20 -4.94 -3.09
C VAL A 68 8.25 -6.12 -3.30
N LEU A 69 6.94 -5.90 -3.15
CA LEU A 69 5.95 -6.95 -3.37
C LEU A 69 6.01 -7.47 -4.80
N VAL A 70 6.02 -6.60 -5.81
CA VAL A 70 6.08 -6.98 -7.22
C VAL A 70 7.36 -7.76 -7.53
N LYS A 71 8.50 -7.35 -6.96
CA LYS A 71 9.79 -7.99 -7.25
C LYS A 71 10.04 -9.30 -6.49
N PHE A 72 9.53 -9.43 -5.28
CA PHE A 72 9.92 -10.53 -4.39
C PHE A 72 8.76 -11.43 -3.96
N VAL A 73 7.51 -10.96 -4.03
CA VAL A 73 6.35 -11.64 -3.46
C VAL A 73 5.36 -12.09 -4.51
N LEU A 74 5.01 -11.21 -5.46
CA LEU A 74 4.19 -11.59 -6.61
C LEU A 74 5.04 -12.46 -7.53
N LYS A 75 4.52 -13.64 -7.86
CA LYS A 75 5.14 -14.48 -8.88
C LYS A 75 4.63 -14.02 -10.22
N ASP A 76 5.49 -13.97 -11.23
CA ASP A 76 5.04 -13.88 -12.62
C ASP A 76 4.20 -15.13 -12.92
N VAL A 77 2.88 -14.96 -12.92
CA VAL A 77 1.94 -15.99 -13.35
C VAL A 77 1.77 -15.80 -14.85
N SER A 78 2.16 -16.80 -15.66
CA SER A 78 1.83 -16.80 -17.08
C SER A 78 0.31 -16.77 -17.25
N LEU A 79 -0.17 -15.70 -17.89
CA LEU A 79 -1.58 -15.56 -18.25
C LEU A 79 -1.97 -16.46 -19.43
N GLU A 80 -1.00 -17.07 -20.11
CA GLU A 80 -1.24 -18.12 -21.10
C GLU A 80 -1.93 -19.31 -20.42
N GLU A 81 -3.15 -19.64 -20.86
CA GLU A 81 -3.67 -20.99 -20.68
C GLU A 81 -2.65 -21.94 -21.29
N GLU A 82 -2.12 -22.87 -20.49
CA GLU A 82 -1.59 -24.10 -21.08
C GLU A 82 -2.74 -24.68 -21.90
N GLY A 83 -2.56 -24.67 -23.21
CA GLY A 83 -3.59 -25.01 -24.17
C GLY A 83 -4.26 -26.32 -23.80
N ASP A 84 -5.57 -26.33 -24.03
CA ASP A 84 -6.31 -27.44 -24.59
C ASP A 84 -5.42 -28.61 -25.07
N GLU A 85 -5.10 -29.52 -24.15
CA GLU A 85 -4.66 -30.87 -24.48
C GLU A 85 -5.43 -31.85 -23.60
N ARG A 86 -6.74 -31.96 -23.86
CA ARG A 86 -7.49 -33.22 -24.14
C ARG A 86 -8.99 -33.09 -23.88
#